data_AF-A0A183SL71-F1
#
_entry.id   AF-A0A183SL71-F1
#
_cell.length_a   1.000
_cell.length_b   1.000
_cell.length_c   1.000
_cell.angle_alpha   90.00
_cell.angle_beta   90.00
_cell.angle_gamma   90.00
#
_symmetry.space_group_name_H-M   'P 1'
#
loop_
_entity.id
_entity.type
_entity.pdbx_description
1 polymer ?
#
loop_
_entity_poly.entity_id
_entity_poly.type
_entity_poly.pdbx_seq_one_letter_code
_entity_poly.pdbx_strand_id
1 'polypeptide(L)' 'MQATTCVSTATVHDLLFADDCALNIVTEEDMQKSMDLFAAGCADFGLTISTAKTVIMHQPPPRVEQNAPRINVNGA' A
#
# COMPACT_ATOMS: atom_id res chain seq x y z
N MET A 1 -17.57 -18.30 36.32
CA MET A 1 -17.13 -18.36 34.91
C MET A 1 -16.15 -17.21 34.71
N GLN A 2 -14.88 -17.50 34.44
CA GLN A 2 -13.86 -16.47 34.22
C GLN A 2 -13.60 -16.41 32.71
N ALA A 3 -13.82 -15.24 32.10
CA ALA A 3 -13.63 -15.04 30.68
C ALA A 3 -12.16 -14.66 30.42
N THR A 4 -11.47 -15.48 29.64
CA THR A 4 -10.10 -15.21 29.20
C THR A 4 -10.13 -14.23 28.04
N THR A 5 -9.53 -13.04 28.22
CA THR A 5 -9.33 -12.07 27.14
C THR A 5 -7.98 -12.33 26.48
N CYS A 6 -8.01 -12.71 25.20
CA CYS A 6 -6.81 -12.77 24.35
C CYS A 6 -6.47 -11.37 23.87
N VAL A 7 -5.31 -10.83 24.28
CA VAL A 7 -4.73 -9.61 23.69
C VAL A 7 -3.74 -10.06 22.63
N SER A 8 -4.11 -9.90 21.36
CA SER A 8 -3.20 -10.14 20.23
C SER A 8 -2.37 -8.89 19.99
N THR A 9 -1.08 -8.94 20.32
CA THR A 9 -0.13 -7.87 20.01
C THR A 9 0.49 -8.17 18.66
N ALA A 10 0.05 -7.48 17.61
CA ALA A 10 0.69 -7.55 16.30
C ALA A 10 1.91 -6.62 16.30
N THR A 11 3.10 -7.18 16.48
CA THR A 11 4.34 -6.43 16.31
C THR A 11 4.57 -6.25 14.81
N VAL A 12 4.34 -5.05 14.28
CA VAL A 12 4.75 -4.69 12.90
C VAL A 12 6.27 -4.57 12.91
N HIS A 13 6.94 -5.71 12.75
CA HIS A 13 8.40 -5.81 12.93
C HIS A 13 9.20 -5.43 11.68
N ASP A 14 8.56 -4.80 10.70
CA ASP A 14 9.19 -4.17 9.56
C ASP A 14 8.30 -3.01 9.08
N LEU A 15 8.59 -1.81 9.58
CA LEU A 15 8.25 -0.58 8.85
C LEU A 15 9.34 -0.31 7.78
N LEU A 16 9.87 -1.37 7.17
CA LEU A 16 10.74 -1.32 6.00
C LEU A 16 9.88 -1.22 4.74
N PHE A 17 9.17 -0.11 4.56
CA PHE A 17 8.51 0.18 3.28
C PHE A 17 8.61 1.68 2.98
N ALA A 18 9.81 2.05 2.50
CA ALA A 18 10.20 3.24 1.75
C ALA A 18 9.72 4.61 2.26
N ASP A 19 10.67 5.56 2.31
CA ASP A 19 10.38 7.01 2.37
C ASP A 19 9.39 7.44 1.24
N ASP A 20 9.21 6.61 0.21
CA ASP A 20 8.35 6.80 -0.96
C ASP A 20 7.37 5.63 -1.17
N CYS A 21 6.06 5.91 -1.06
CA CYS A 21 4.98 4.98 -1.43
C CYS A 21 4.35 5.42 -2.76
N ALA A 22 4.11 4.46 -3.67
CA ALA A 22 3.44 4.70 -4.96
C ALA A 22 2.00 4.19 -4.93
N LEU A 23 1.03 5.08 -5.13
CA LEU A 23 -0.39 4.74 -5.25
C LEU A 23 -0.81 4.71 -6.72
N ASN A 24 -1.49 3.64 -7.14
CA ASN A 24 -2.09 3.54 -8.47
C ASN A 24 -3.59 3.86 -8.36
N ILE A 25 -4.01 4.94 -8.99
CA ILE A 25 -5.35 5.54 -8.84
C ILE A 25 -5.87 5.93 -10.21
N VAL A 26 -7.11 5.53 -10.49
CA VAL A 26 -7.74 5.70 -11.81
C VAL A 26 -8.54 7.00 -11.87
N THR A 27 -9.07 7.45 -10.73
CA THR A 27 -9.91 8.64 -10.63
C THR A 27 -9.42 9.58 -9.52
N GLU A 28 -9.78 10.86 -9.61
CA GLU A 28 -9.48 11.85 -8.56
C GLU A 28 -10.23 11.55 -7.26
N GLU A 29 -11.42 10.97 -7.33
CA GLU A 29 -12.16 10.53 -6.14
C GLU A 29 -11.43 9.40 -5.41
N ASP A 30 -10.93 8.41 -6.16
CA ASP A 30 -10.11 7.33 -5.61
C ASP A 30 -8.79 7.86 -5.04
N MET A 31 -8.22 8.91 -5.65
CA MET A 31 -7.04 9.61 -5.13
C MET A 31 -7.31 10.18 -3.74
N GLN A 32 -8.38 10.95 -3.59
CA GLN A 32 -8.75 11.57 -2.32
C GLN A 32 -8.94 10.49 -1.25
N LYS A 33 -9.74 9.46 -1.56
CA LYS A 33 -10.05 8.37 -0.62
C LYS A 33 -8.81 7.55 -0.23
N SER A 34 -7.93 7.25 -1.18
CA SER A 34 -6.69 6.53 -0.91
C SER A 34 -5.72 7.37 -0.07
N MET A 35 -5.67 8.68 -0.29
CA MET A 35 -4.84 9.60 0.49
C MET A 35 -5.35 9.72 1.94
N ASP A 36 -6.67 9.78 2.12
CA ASP A 36 -7.31 9.83 3.45
C ASP A 36 -7.03 8.54 4.24
N LEU A 37 -7.15 7.38 3.58
CA LEU A 37 -6.82 6.08 4.20
C LEU A 37 -5.33 5.99 4.56
N PHE A 38 -4.46 6.45 3.66
CA PHE A 38 -3.03 6.50 3.91
C PHE A 38 -2.68 7.42 5.09
N ALA A 39 -3.31 8.59 5.17
CA ALA A 39 -3.15 9.51 6.29
C ALA A 39 -3.62 8.93 7.63
N ALA A 40 -4.75 8.23 7.65
CA ALA A 40 -5.23 7.54 8.84
C ALA A 40 -4.22 6.46 9.31
N GLY A 41 -3.74 5.64 8.38
CA GLY A 41 -2.70 4.64 8.69
C GLY A 41 -1.42 5.28 9.21
N CYS A 42 -0.93 6.35 8.57
CA CYS A 42 0.25 7.08 9.04
C CYS A 42 0.05 7.64 10.46
N ALA A 43 -1.14 8.14 10.80
CA ALA A 43 -1.44 8.63 12.15
C ALA A 43 -1.36 7.51 13.21
N ASP A 44 -1.85 6.31 12.89
CA ASP A 44 -1.77 5.15 13.79
C ASP A 44 -0.32 4.73 14.07
N PHE A 45 0.59 4.95 13.12
CA PHE A 45 2.02 4.68 13.27
C PHE A 45 2.85 5.90 13.72
N GLY A 46 2.23 7.06 13.96
CA GLY A 46 2.92 8.29 14.35
C GLY A 46 3.82 8.88 13.25
N LEU A 47 3.54 8.56 11.99
CA LEU A 47 4.28 9.06 10.84
C LEU A 47 3.73 10.41 10.36
N THR A 48 4.63 11.27 9.88
CA THR A 48 4.26 12.55 9.26
C THR A 48 4.37 12.43 7.74
N ILE A 49 3.30 12.74 7.03
CA ILE A 49 3.29 12.78 5.56
C ILE A 49 3.85 14.12 5.09
N SER A 50 4.83 14.10 4.18
CA SER A 50 5.32 15.30 3.49
C SER A 50 4.61 15.47 2.16
N THR A 51 3.69 16.43 2.06
CA THR A 51 3.01 16.76 0.80
C THR A 51 3.95 17.36 -0.25
N ALA A 52 5.08 17.94 0.17
CA ALA A 52 6.11 18.46 -0.72
C ALA A 52 6.83 17.36 -1.53
N LYS A 53 6.82 16.11 -1.04
CA LYS A 53 7.40 14.95 -1.73
C LYS A 53 6.40 14.24 -2.65
N THR A 54 5.11 14.58 -2.59
CA THR A 54 4.08 13.93 -3.40
C THR A 54 4.25 14.32 -4.87
N VAL A 55 4.43 13.32 -5.74
CA VAL A 55 4.50 13.49 -7.19
C VAL A 55 3.37 12.71 -7.84
N ILE A 56 2.60 13.37 -8.72
CA ILE A 56 1.56 12.72 -9.52
C ILE A 56 2.18 12.30 -10.84
N MET A 57 2.21 10.99 -11.10
CA MET A 57 2.69 10.42 -12.35
C MET A 57 1.50 9.89 -13.15
N HIS A 58 1.28 10.43 -14.35
CA HIS A 58 0.27 9.89 -15.27
C HIS A 58 0.80 8.62 -15.92
N GLN A 59 0.24 7.47 -15.56
CA GLN A 59 0.55 6.23 -16.23
C GLN A 59 -0.25 6.15 -17.55
N PRO A 60 0.39 5.82 -18.68
CA PRO A 60 -0.34 5.55 -19.92
C PRO A 60 -1.35 4.41 -19.69
N PRO A 61 -2.49 4.38 -20.41
CA PRO A 61 -3.40 3.25 -20.35
C PRO A 61 -2.61 1.96 -20.54
N PRO A 62 -2.79 0.95 -19.67
CA PRO A 62 -2.06 -0.30 -19.80
C PRO A 62 -2.34 -0.84 -21.20
N ARG A 63 -1.29 -0.93 -22.03
CA ARG A 63 -1.41 -1.58 -23.34
C ARG A 63 -1.99 -2.96 -23.07
N VAL A 64 -3.08 -3.29 -23.75
CA VAL A 64 -3.70 -4.61 -23.69
C VAL A 64 -2.75 -5.61 -24.35
N GLU A 65 -1.74 -6.02 -23.60
CA GLU A 65 -1.00 -7.25 -23.85
C GLU A 65 -0.96 -7.97 -22.51
N GLN A 66 -2.01 -8.75 -22.26
CA GLN A 66 -2.00 -9.83 -21.27
C GLN A 66 -0.99 -10.91 -21.70
N ASN A 67 0.29 -10.56 -21.74
CA ASN A 67 1.35 -11.55 -21.70
C ASN A 67 1.63 -11.78 -20.21
N ALA A 68 0.77 -12.57 -19.56
CA ALA A 68 1.02 -13.08 -18.22
C ALA A 68 2.46 -13.66 -18.19
N PRO A 69 3.27 -13.36 -17.15
CA PRO A 69 4.61 -13.94 -17.04
C PRO A 69 4.51 -15.46 -17.06
N ARG A 70 4.83 -16.09 -18.20
CA ARG A 70 4.85 -17.55 -18.32
C ARG A 70 6.15 -18.05 -17.70
N ILE A 71 6.13 -18.28 -16.40
CA ILE A 71 7.23 -18.96 -15.70
C ILE A 71 7.12 -20.46 -16.00
N ASN A 72 8.00 -20.96 -16.85
CA ASN A 72 8.21 -22.39 -17.02
C ASN A 72 9.15 -22.88 -15.91
N VAL A 73 8.68 -23.81 -15.07
CA VAL A 73 9.54 -24.56 -14.14
C VAL A 73 9.78 -25.95 -14.74
N ASN A 74 10.97 -26.17 -15.30
CA ASN A 74 11.43 -27.53 -15.60
C ASN A 74 11.87 -28.19 -14.29
N GLY A 75 11.11 -29.18 -13.82
CA GLY A 75 11.49 -30.04 -12.71
C GLY A 75 12.51 -31.10 -13.15
N ALA A 76 13.49 -31.36 -12.28
CA ALA A 76 14.41 -32.49 -12.39
C ALA A 76 13.88 -33.70 -11.59
#